data_AF-M2PBX0-F1
#
_entry.id   AF-M2PBX0-F1
#
_cell.length_a   1.000
_cell.length_b   1.000
_cell.length_c   1.000
_cell.angle_alpha   90.00
_cell.angle_beta   90.00
_cell.angle_gamma   90.00
#
_symmetry.space_group_name_H-M   'P 1'
#
loop_
_entity.id
_entity.type
_entity.pdbx_description
1 polymer ?
#
loop_
_entity_poly.entity_id
_entity_poly.type
_entity_poly.pdbx_seq_one_letter_code
_entity_poly.pdbx_strand_id
1 'polypeptide(L)'
;MAPDLPVEILAEIMDHVGDWELAKAVGVPTSLPQPLAWTRASPTDHAILTGYLPLIRATDPASRPPTSLGAILAVRFGYVNVLEYLLTQHRSIFISKFKDDLLPITASHHGRTAVLSWWKHALEQYPDILSPPKPTSIADAIDGASRHGQVVSLEWWLHSGFPLEYTEVALESASAKNHISVLDWWKEQSISSPHRLHLKIGRVMDMASTAGHVEVLEWWAHSQLDFKYDRQALYHASCHGKVEVLQWWLGSGLQLIFDQDALTGATRHNRPEVLEWWDKSGLPIQYRMCDIEEALEDAIGDGEAARQWWKQKGVDFNANDTEWMKLQSLN
;
A
#
# COMPACT_ATOMS: atom_id res chain seq x y z
N MET A 1 -21.49 25.76 12.48
CA MET A 1 -21.12 25.78 11.05
C MET A 1 -19.71 26.34 10.99
N ALA A 2 -18.72 25.50 10.67
CA ALA A 2 -17.41 26.03 10.29
C ALA A 2 -17.59 26.84 9.00
N PRO A 3 -16.92 27.98 8.82
CA PRO A 3 -16.99 28.71 7.55
C PRO A 3 -16.42 27.84 6.42
N ASP A 4 -17.10 27.83 5.28
CA ASP A 4 -16.58 27.17 4.07
C ASP A 4 -15.23 27.80 3.69
N LEU A 5 -14.24 26.94 3.41
CA LEU A 5 -12.92 27.39 2.98
C LEU A 5 -13.02 28.09 1.62
N PRO A 6 -12.25 29.17 1.37
CA PRO A 6 -12.15 29.77 0.04
C PRO A 6 -11.69 28.75 -1.00
N VAL A 7 -12.16 28.90 -2.25
CA VAL A 7 -11.86 27.95 -3.34
C VAL A 7 -10.37 27.84 -3.64
N GLU A 8 -9.61 28.92 -3.41
CA GLU A 8 -8.16 28.97 -3.56
C GLU A 8 -7.47 28.04 -2.56
N ILE A 9 -7.93 28.03 -1.31
CA ILE A 9 -7.40 27.15 -0.25
C ILE A 9 -7.78 25.70 -0.55
N LEU A 10 -9.00 25.44 -1.03
CA LEU A 10 -9.41 24.11 -1.47
C LEU A 10 -8.55 23.61 -2.65
N ALA A 11 -8.20 24.47 -3.60
CA ALA A 11 -7.33 24.13 -4.72
C ALA A 11 -5.91 23.77 -4.25
N GLU A 12 -5.33 24.55 -3.33
CA GLU A 12 -4.03 24.25 -2.74
C GLU A 12 -4.05 22.91 -1.97
N ILE A 13 -5.11 22.64 -1.20
CA ILE A 13 -5.28 21.36 -0.51
C ILE A 13 -5.35 20.20 -1.52
N MET A 14 -6.13 20.33 -2.59
CA MET A 14 -6.27 19.27 -3.59
C MET A 14 -4.96 19.01 -4.34
N ASP A 15 -4.21 20.05 -4.66
CA ASP A 15 -2.89 19.93 -5.28
C ASP A 15 -1.88 19.25 -4.34
N HIS A 16 -1.96 19.53 -3.03
CA HIS A 16 -1.14 18.84 -2.03
C HIS A 16 -1.54 17.36 -1.85
N VAL A 17 -2.84 17.05 -1.90
CA VAL A 17 -3.36 15.67 -1.88
C VAL A 17 -2.87 14.89 -3.11
N GLY A 18 -2.63 15.57 -4.23
CA GLY A 18 -2.08 14.95 -5.44
C GLY A 18 -3.10 14.10 -6.21
N ASP A 19 -4.39 14.31 -5.97
CA ASP A 19 -5.48 13.52 -6.54
C ASP A 19 -6.30 14.33 -7.56
N TRP A 20 -5.85 14.31 -8.81
CA TRP A 20 -6.48 15.05 -9.91
C TRP A 20 -7.96 14.67 -10.11
N GLU A 21 -8.28 13.38 -9.98
CA GLU A 21 -9.65 12.90 -10.17
C GLU A 21 -10.58 13.43 -9.09
N LEU A 22 -10.12 13.42 -7.82
CA LEU A 22 -10.88 14.01 -6.71
C LEU A 22 -11.09 15.51 -6.90
N ALA A 23 -10.05 16.26 -7.27
CA ALA A 23 -10.13 17.69 -7.53
C ALA A 23 -11.19 18.02 -8.59
N LYS A 24 -11.20 17.26 -9.69
CA LYS A 24 -12.21 17.40 -10.75
C LYS A 24 -13.60 16.97 -10.30
N ALA A 25 -13.73 15.89 -9.53
CA ALA A 25 -15.01 15.41 -9.02
C ALA A 25 -15.70 16.44 -8.12
N VAL A 26 -14.94 17.15 -7.28
CA VAL A 26 -15.47 18.21 -6.39
C VAL A 26 -15.59 19.59 -7.07
N GLY A 27 -15.17 19.72 -8.33
CA GLY A 27 -15.27 20.96 -9.10
C GLY A 27 -14.26 22.05 -8.69
N VAL A 28 -13.14 21.66 -8.09
CA VAL A 28 -12.09 22.59 -7.62
C VAL A 28 -10.99 22.73 -8.69
N PRO A 29 -10.49 23.95 -8.98
CA PRO A 29 -9.33 24.14 -9.84
C PRO A 29 -8.11 23.40 -9.31
N THR A 30 -7.25 22.89 -10.20
CA THR A 30 -6.05 22.14 -9.81
C THR A 30 -4.93 22.37 -10.82
N SER A 31 -3.71 22.47 -10.33
CA SER A 31 -2.49 22.53 -11.14
C SER A 31 -1.97 21.15 -11.55
N LEU A 32 -2.55 20.08 -11.01
CA LEU A 32 -2.13 18.70 -11.27
C LEU A 32 -2.29 18.35 -12.77
N PRO A 33 -1.30 17.67 -13.37
CA PRO A 33 -1.44 17.18 -14.74
C PRO A 33 -2.50 16.09 -14.82
N GLN A 34 -3.22 16.04 -15.94
CA GLN A 34 -4.17 14.95 -16.18
C GLN A 34 -3.42 13.60 -16.20
N PRO A 35 -3.88 12.58 -15.44
CA PRO A 35 -3.21 11.29 -15.41
C PRO A 35 -3.21 10.60 -16.78
N LEU A 36 -2.14 9.87 -17.11
CA LEU A 36 -2.00 9.18 -18.41
C LEU A 36 -3.14 8.19 -18.70
N ALA A 37 -3.76 7.62 -17.66
CA ALA A 37 -4.92 6.73 -17.77
C ALA A 37 -6.11 7.39 -18.50
N TRP A 38 -6.21 8.72 -18.47
CA TRP A 38 -7.27 9.48 -19.12
C TRP A 38 -7.06 9.71 -20.62
N THR A 39 -5.91 9.35 -21.18
CA THR A 39 -5.61 9.51 -22.63
C THR A 39 -6.64 8.79 -23.52
N ARG A 40 -7.25 7.70 -23.01
CA ARG A 40 -8.26 6.91 -23.71
C ARG A 40 -9.65 6.99 -23.04
N ALA A 41 -9.87 7.96 -22.17
CA ALA A 41 -11.15 8.15 -21.49
C ALA A 41 -12.24 8.56 -22.48
N SER A 42 -13.41 7.93 -22.37
CA SER A 42 -14.60 8.29 -23.14
C SER A 42 -15.23 9.59 -22.63
N PRO A 43 -16.10 10.24 -23.42
CA PRO A 43 -16.91 11.36 -22.92
C PRO A 43 -17.76 10.97 -21.70
N THR A 44 -18.23 9.71 -21.65
CA THR A 44 -19.01 9.20 -20.53
C THR A 44 -18.16 9.01 -19.27
N ASP A 45 -16.87 8.68 -19.38
CA ASP A 45 -15.96 8.62 -18.21
C ASP A 45 -15.80 10.01 -17.57
N HIS A 46 -15.64 11.05 -18.39
CA HIS A 46 -15.59 12.44 -17.92
C HIS A 46 -16.89 12.87 -17.26
N ALA A 47 -18.04 12.44 -17.79
CA ALA A 47 -19.33 12.70 -17.15
C ALA A 47 -19.47 11.95 -15.82
N ILE A 48 -19.04 10.69 -15.75
CA ILE A 48 -19.10 9.87 -14.53
C ILE A 48 -18.23 10.46 -13.42
N LEU A 49 -17.08 11.05 -13.75
CA LEU A 49 -16.22 11.73 -12.77
C LEU A 49 -16.97 12.73 -11.89
N THR A 50 -17.94 13.43 -12.50
CA THR A 50 -18.76 14.44 -11.80
C THR A 50 -19.85 13.84 -10.90
N GLY A 51 -20.18 12.55 -11.07
CA GLY A 51 -21.33 11.90 -10.41
C GLY A 51 -22.70 12.44 -10.82
N TYR A 52 -22.76 13.42 -11.74
CA TYR A 52 -23.98 14.14 -12.08
C TYR A 52 -24.75 13.44 -13.21
N LEU A 53 -25.79 12.70 -12.83
CA LEU A 53 -26.61 11.89 -13.74
C LEU A 53 -27.10 12.61 -15.01
N PRO A 54 -27.59 13.86 -14.97
CA PRO A 54 -28.01 14.57 -16.18
C PRO A 54 -26.89 14.72 -17.21
N LEU A 55 -25.65 14.98 -16.78
CA LEU A 55 -24.50 15.05 -17.68
C LEU A 55 -24.18 13.67 -18.28
N ILE A 56 -24.24 12.62 -17.46
CA ILE A 56 -24.01 11.22 -17.90
C ILE A 56 -25.08 10.78 -18.91
N ARG A 57 -26.34 11.20 -18.73
CA ARG A 57 -27.42 10.92 -19.70
C ARG A 57 -27.17 11.64 -21.03
N ALA A 58 -26.68 12.88 -20.96
CA ALA A 58 -26.41 13.69 -22.15
C ALA A 58 -25.26 13.14 -23.01
N THR A 59 -24.35 12.32 -22.47
CA THR A 59 -23.29 11.69 -23.28
C THR A 59 -23.76 10.49 -24.10
N ASP A 60 -25.01 10.02 -23.89
CA ASP A 60 -25.55 8.79 -24.46
C ASP A 60 -24.65 7.56 -24.22
N PRO A 61 -24.70 6.97 -23.01
CA PRO A 61 -23.85 5.83 -22.66
C PRO A 61 -24.04 4.61 -23.57
N ALA A 62 -25.18 4.47 -24.26
CA ALA A 62 -25.41 3.37 -25.19
C ALA A 62 -24.51 3.48 -26.43
N SER A 63 -24.37 4.69 -26.97
CA SER A 63 -23.49 4.98 -28.12
C SER A 63 -22.04 5.22 -27.72
N ARG A 64 -21.81 5.76 -26.52
CA ARG A 64 -20.48 6.12 -25.99
C ARG A 64 -20.29 5.49 -24.61
N PRO A 65 -20.08 4.17 -24.53
CA PRO A 65 -20.02 3.49 -23.24
C PRO A 65 -18.82 3.94 -22.42
N PRO A 66 -18.93 3.94 -21.07
CA PRO A 66 -17.79 4.16 -20.21
C PRO A 66 -16.73 3.07 -20.40
N THR A 67 -15.48 3.42 -20.13
CA THR A 67 -14.38 2.47 -20.06
C THR A 67 -14.30 1.87 -18.65
N SER A 68 -13.30 1.02 -18.39
CA SER A 68 -13.06 0.53 -17.02
C SER A 68 -12.76 1.66 -16.05
N LEU A 69 -12.22 2.79 -16.56
CA LEU A 69 -11.97 4.00 -15.78
C LEU A 69 -13.27 4.53 -15.16
N GLY A 70 -14.31 4.79 -15.98
CA GLY A 70 -15.61 5.25 -15.48
C GLY A 70 -16.25 4.29 -14.48
N ALA A 71 -16.13 2.98 -14.71
CA ALA A 71 -16.64 1.98 -13.77
C ALA A 71 -15.95 2.09 -12.39
N ILE A 72 -14.62 2.18 -12.37
CA ILE A 72 -13.82 2.37 -11.15
C ILE A 72 -14.18 3.69 -10.46
N LEU A 73 -14.29 4.79 -11.20
CA LEU A 73 -14.64 6.11 -10.65
C LEU A 73 -16.01 6.11 -9.95
N ALA A 74 -17.02 5.49 -10.57
CA ALA A 74 -18.36 5.40 -9.98
C ALA A 74 -18.33 4.70 -8.62
N VAL A 75 -17.51 3.66 -8.47
CA VAL A 75 -17.32 2.95 -7.19
C VAL A 75 -16.47 3.76 -6.23
N ARG A 76 -15.29 4.22 -6.69
CA ARG A 76 -14.32 4.98 -5.91
C ARG A 76 -14.91 6.23 -5.28
N PHE A 77 -15.79 6.95 -5.97
CA PHE A 77 -16.45 8.14 -5.42
C PHE A 77 -17.79 7.85 -4.76
N GLY A 78 -18.23 6.59 -4.72
CA GLY A 78 -19.45 6.19 -4.01
C GLY A 78 -20.74 6.62 -4.71
N TYR A 79 -20.73 6.78 -6.03
CA TYR A 79 -21.88 7.25 -6.81
C TYR A 79 -22.93 6.16 -7.02
N VAL A 80 -23.61 5.77 -5.93
CA VAL A 80 -24.68 4.75 -5.94
C VAL A 80 -25.77 5.06 -6.97
N ASN A 81 -26.13 6.34 -7.14
CA ASN A 81 -27.08 6.80 -8.16
C ASN A 81 -26.63 6.49 -9.60
N VAL A 82 -25.32 6.59 -9.89
CA VAL A 82 -24.75 6.26 -11.20
C VAL A 82 -24.70 4.75 -11.39
N LEU A 83 -24.31 4.00 -10.36
CA LEU A 83 -24.31 2.53 -10.38
C LEU A 83 -25.71 1.97 -10.62
N GLU A 84 -26.71 2.47 -9.91
CA GLU A 84 -28.13 2.13 -10.07
C GLU A 84 -28.66 2.46 -11.47
N TYR A 85 -28.29 3.63 -12.01
CA TYR A 85 -28.65 4.03 -13.37
C TYR A 85 -28.06 3.08 -14.42
N LEU A 86 -26.78 2.73 -14.30
CA LEU A 86 -26.14 1.81 -15.23
C LEU A 86 -26.72 0.39 -15.10
N LEU A 87 -26.98 -0.09 -13.88
CA LEU A 87 -27.59 -1.39 -13.63
C LEU A 87 -29.01 -1.49 -14.21
N THR A 88 -29.83 -0.45 -14.04
CA THR A 88 -31.25 -0.51 -14.46
C THR A 88 -31.46 -0.15 -15.93
N GLN A 89 -30.73 0.84 -16.45
CA GLN A 89 -30.96 1.39 -17.79
C GLN A 89 -29.94 0.90 -18.83
N HIS A 90 -28.75 0.47 -18.41
CA HIS A 90 -27.63 0.08 -19.30
C HIS A 90 -27.02 -1.27 -18.91
N ARG A 91 -27.87 -2.28 -18.69
CA ARG A 91 -27.49 -3.62 -18.17
C ARG A 91 -26.31 -4.27 -18.86
N SER A 92 -26.27 -4.25 -20.20
CA SER A 92 -25.19 -4.88 -20.97
C SER A 92 -23.84 -4.22 -20.70
N ILE A 93 -23.83 -2.89 -20.61
CA ILE A 93 -22.64 -2.11 -20.23
C ILE A 93 -22.26 -2.44 -18.79
N PHE A 94 -23.23 -2.47 -17.88
CA PHE A 94 -22.98 -2.78 -16.47
C PHE A 94 -22.30 -4.15 -16.32
N ILE A 95 -22.88 -5.22 -16.88
CA ILE A 95 -22.31 -6.58 -16.82
C ILE A 95 -20.91 -6.61 -17.43
N SER A 96 -20.69 -5.90 -18.54
CA SER A 96 -19.37 -5.85 -19.20
C SER A 96 -18.30 -5.15 -18.37
N LYS A 97 -18.67 -4.11 -17.60
CA LYS A 97 -17.72 -3.23 -16.90
C LYS A 97 -17.53 -3.58 -15.43
N PHE A 98 -18.54 -4.16 -14.77
CA PHE A 98 -18.51 -4.52 -13.35
C PHE A 98 -18.39 -6.04 -13.14
N LYS A 99 -17.51 -6.68 -13.92
CA LYS A 99 -17.18 -8.11 -13.81
C LYS A 99 -16.10 -8.36 -12.76
N ASP A 100 -15.80 -9.64 -12.52
CA ASP A 100 -14.67 -10.09 -11.69
C ASP A 100 -14.66 -9.47 -10.27
N ASP A 101 -15.85 -9.34 -9.67
CA ASP A 101 -16.05 -8.81 -8.32
C ASP A 101 -15.47 -7.39 -8.11
N LEU A 102 -15.40 -6.57 -9.18
CA LEU A 102 -14.90 -5.19 -9.14
C LEU A 102 -15.60 -4.33 -8.09
N LEU A 103 -16.93 -4.47 -7.94
CA LEU A 103 -17.75 -3.69 -7.01
C LEU A 103 -17.30 -3.88 -5.55
N PRO A 104 -17.37 -5.10 -4.96
CA PRO A 104 -16.96 -5.30 -3.57
C PRO A 104 -15.49 -5.00 -3.32
N ILE A 105 -14.59 -5.33 -4.25
CA ILE A 105 -13.16 -5.08 -4.09
C ILE A 105 -12.88 -3.57 -4.07
N THR A 106 -13.29 -2.85 -5.11
CA THR A 106 -13.00 -1.40 -5.26
C THR A 106 -13.69 -0.59 -4.17
N ALA A 107 -14.94 -0.94 -3.80
CA ALA A 107 -15.64 -0.24 -2.72
C ALA A 107 -14.93 -0.42 -1.38
N SER A 108 -14.37 -1.61 -1.12
CA SER A 108 -13.64 -1.90 0.11
C SER A 108 -12.34 -1.12 0.21
N HIS A 109 -11.58 -1.01 -0.90
CA HIS A 109 -10.33 -0.25 -0.97
C HIS A 109 -10.52 1.25 -0.72
N HIS A 110 -11.72 1.78 -0.98
CA HIS A 110 -12.04 3.21 -0.83
C HIS A 110 -13.01 3.54 0.31
N GLY A 111 -13.34 2.58 1.18
CA GLY A 111 -14.22 2.84 2.34
C GLY A 111 -15.68 3.09 1.97
N ARG A 112 -16.14 2.64 0.79
CA ARG A 112 -17.47 3.00 0.24
C ARG A 112 -18.55 2.02 0.70
N THR A 113 -18.83 2.04 2.00
CA THR A 113 -19.85 1.17 2.62
C THR A 113 -21.25 1.37 2.04
N ALA A 114 -21.58 2.57 1.55
CA ALA A 114 -22.84 2.81 0.83
C ALA A 114 -22.93 2.00 -0.48
N VAL A 115 -21.81 1.87 -1.21
CA VAL A 115 -21.75 1.03 -2.42
C VAL A 115 -21.80 -0.45 -2.04
N LEU A 116 -21.11 -0.88 -0.98
CA LEU A 116 -21.18 -2.26 -0.49
C LEU A 116 -22.61 -2.66 -0.09
N SER A 117 -23.29 -1.80 0.68
CA SER A 117 -24.69 -2.02 1.08
C SER A 117 -25.64 -2.04 -0.11
N TRP A 118 -25.48 -1.10 -1.05
CA TRP A 118 -26.26 -1.10 -2.29
C TRP A 118 -26.02 -2.37 -3.10
N TRP A 119 -24.77 -2.78 -3.28
CA TRP A 119 -24.40 -3.98 -4.03
C TRP A 119 -24.96 -5.25 -3.39
N LYS A 120 -24.90 -5.37 -2.06
CA LYS A 120 -25.52 -6.50 -1.33
C LYS A 120 -27.02 -6.56 -1.58
N HIS A 121 -27.70 -5.42 -1.57
CA HIS A 121 -29.14 -5.39 -1.89
C HIS A 121 -29.41 -5.71 -3.37
N ALA A 122 -28.57 -5.22 -4.28
CA ALA A 122 -28.68 -5.51 -5.71
C ALA A 122 -28.47 -7.00 -6.01
N LEU A 123 -27.63 -7.72 -5.25
CA LEU A 123 -27.50 -9.19 -5.33
C LEU A 123 -28.83 -9.89 -5.04
N GLU A 124 -29.55 -9.45 -4.02
CA GLU A 124 -30.85 -10.02 -3.63
C GLU A 124 -31.94 -9.71 -4.66
N GLN A 125 -31.92 -8.50 -5.24
CA GLN A 125 -32.91 -8.09 -6.23
C GLN A 125 -32.67 -8.66 -7.64
N TYR A 126 -31.41 -8.82 -8.04
CA TYR A 126 -31.02 -9.19 -9.40
C TYR A 126 -30.09 -10.41 -9.45
N PRO A 127 -30.52 -11.59 -8.94
CA PRO A 127 -29.67 -12.78 -8.82
C PRO A 127 -29.23 -13.36 -10.18
N ASP A 128 -29.95 -13.06 -11.26
CA ASP A 128 -29.58 -13.48 -12.62
C ASP A 128 -28.46 -12.61 -13.24
N ILE A 129 -28.20 -11.44 -12.66
CA ILE A 129 -27.24 -10.44 -13.17
C ILE A 129 -25.99 -10.42 -12.30
N LEU A 130 -26.17 -10.44 -10.99
CA LEU A 130 -25.09 -10.36 -10.01
C LEU A 130 -24.95 -11.69 -9.29
N SER A 131 -23.71 -12.14 -9.11
CA SER A 131 -23.39 -13.34 -8.36
C SER A 131 -22.71 -12.99 -7.04
N PRO A 132 -22.88 -13.80 -5.97
CA PRO A 132 -22.12 -13.64 -4.74
C PRO A 132 -20.60 -13.62 -5.02
N PRO A 133 -19.82 -12.85 -4.24
CA PRO A 133 -18.39 -12.72 -4.47
C PRO A 133 -17.69 -14.06 -4.25
N LYS A 134 -16.61 -14.30 -4.99
CA LYS A 134 -15.74 -15.46 -4.73
C LYS A 134 -15.03 -15.30 -3.38
N PRO A 135 -14.71 -16.39 -2.66
CA PRO A 135 -13.91 -16.32 -1.43
C PRO A 135 -12.58 -15.56 -1.60
N THR A 136 -11.91 -15.75 -2.74
CA THR A 136 -10.67 -15.01 -3.08
C THR A 136 -10.92 -13.50 -3.24
N SER A 137 -12.08 -13.11 -3.78
CA SER A 137 -12.44 -11.70 -3.96
C SER A 137 -12.86 -11.04 -2.64
N ILE A 138 -13.41 -11.80 -1.70
CA ILE A 138 -13.60 -11.35 -0.31
C ILE A 138 -12.23 -11.09 0.34
N ALA A 139 -11.27 -12.01 0.17
CA ALA A 139 -9.90 -11.81 0.64
C ALA A 139 -9.26 -10.56 0.02
N ASP A 140 -9.34 -10.36 -1.30
CA ASP A 140 -8.83 -9.17 -1.97
C ASP A 140 -9.49 -7.87 -1.47
N ALA A 141 -10.78 -7.92 -1.13
CA ALA A 141 -11.53 -6.79 -0.59
C ALA A 141 -11.06 -6.44 0.84
N ILE A 142 -10.88 -7.43 1.72
CA ILE A 142 -10.48 -7.24 3.13
C ILE A 142 -8.99 -6.90 3.25
N ASP A 143 -8.13 -7.61 2.52
CA ASP A 143 -6.69 -7.35 2.46
C ASP A 143 -6.43 -5.94 1.88
N GLY A 144 -7.17 -5.59 0.82
CA GLY A 144 -7.09 -4.27 0.21
C GLY A 144 -7.71 -3.16 1.08
N ALA A 145 -8.78 -3.41 1.82
CA ALA A 145 -9.28 -2.47 2.83
C ALA A 145 -8.21 -2.20 3.90
N SER A 146 -7.50 -3.24 4.35
CA SER A 146 -6.41 -3.11 5.31
C SER A 146 -5.24 -2.30 4.74
N ARG A 147 -4.87 -2.56 3.47
CA ARG A 147 -3.83 -1.81 2.74
C ARG A 147 -4.13 -0.32 2.59
N HIS A 148 -5.39 0.07 2.50
CA HIS A 148 -5.80 1.46 2.26
C HIS A 148 -6.37 2.15 3.52
N GLY A 149 -6.22 1.54 4.69
CA GLY A 149 -6.63 2.14 5.96
C GLY A 149 -8.15 2.17 6.19
N GLN A 150 -8.91 1.34 5.49
CA GLN A 150 -10.37 1.41 5.45
C GLN A 150 -11.05 0.56 6.53
N VAL A 151 -10.92 0.97 7.79
CA VAL A 151 -11.57 0.30 8.94
C VAL A 151 -13.09 0.18 8.73
N VAL A 152 -13.72 1.19 8.12
CA VAL A 152 -15.17 1.16 7.83
C VAL A 152 -15.57 0.02 6.89
N SER A 153 -14.70 -0.38 5.96
CA SER A 153 -14.94 -1.53 5.09
C SER A 153 -14.78 -2.84 5.84
N LEU A 154 -13.75 -2.94 6.69
CA LEU A 154 -13.53 -4.13 7.54
C LEU A 154 -14.73 -4.38 8.45
N GLU A 155 -15.23 -3.32 9.09
CA GLU A 155 -16.41 -3.35 9.93
C GLU A 155 -17.67 -3.76 9.16
N TRP A 156 -17.83 -3.27 7.92
CA TRP A 156 -18.93 -3.66 7.06
C TRP A 156 -18.87 -5.16 6.72
N TRP A 157 -17.70 -5.68 6.35
CA TRP A 157 -17.53 -7.10 6.03
C TRP A 157 -17.84 -7.99 7.23
N LEU A 158 -17.39 -7.61 8.43
CA LEU A 158 -17.69 -8.33 9.68
C LEU A 158 -19.20 -8.50 9.91
N HIS A 159 -20.01 -7.50 9.54
CA HIS A 159 -21.47 -7.51 9.70
C HIS A 159 -22.24 -7.88 8.43
N SER A 160 -21.53 -8.18 7.35
CA SER A 160 -22.14 -8.40 6.03
C SER A 160 -22.93 -9.71 5.95
N GLY A 161 -22.59 -10.69 6.80
CA GLY A 161 -23.11 -12.05 6.72
C GLY A 161 -22.42 -12.94 5.68
N PHE A 162 -21.44 -12.40 4.94
CA PHE A 162 -20.54 -13.23 4.14
C PHE A 162 -19.46 -13.87 5.03
N PRO A 163 -18.98 -15.09 4.69
CA PRO A 163 -17.81 -15.66 5.35
C PRO A 163 -16.60 -14.71 5.20
N LEU A 164 -15.94 -14.42 6.32
CA LEU A 164 -14.74 -13.58 6.31
C LEU A 164 -13.55 -14.37 5.78
N GLU A 165 -13.04 -13.94 4.63
CA GLU A 165 -11.83 -14.47 4.02
C GLU A 165 -10.79 -13.35 3.97
N TYR A 166 -9.57 -13.63 4.39
CA TYR A 166 -8.45 -12.68 4.41
C TYR A 166 -7.14 -13.46 4.49
N THR A 167 -6.03 -12.82 4.15
CA THR A 167 -4.71 -13.44 4.18
C THR A 167 -3.74 -12.67 5.09
N GLU A 168 -2.50 -13.14 5.16
CA GLU A 168 -1.42 -12.43 5.86
C GLU A 168 -1.18 -11.02 5.26
N VAL A 169 -1.54 -10.83 3.99
CA VAL A 169 -1.41 -9.57 3.26
C VAL A 169 -2.18 -8.43 3.92
N ALA A 170 -3.27 -8.71 4.65
CA ALA A 170 -4.02 -7.70 5.40
C ALA A 170 -3.13 -6.97 6.41
N LEU A 171 -2.49 -7.71 7.32
CA LEU A 171 -1.64 -7.15 8.38
C LEU A 171 -0.29 -6.68 7.84
N GLU A 172 0.27 -7.40 6.86
CA GLU A 172 1.50 -6.99 6.18
C GLU A 172 1.34 -5.65 5.47
N SER A 173 0.26 -5.47 4.69
CA SER A 173 0.02 -4.23 3.96
C SER A 173 -0.34 -3.08 4.91
N ALA A 174 -1.13 -3.34 5.96
CA ALA A 174 -1.41 -2.33 6.98
C ALA A 174 -0.11 -1.85 7.66
N SER A 175 0.81 -2.77 7.93
CA SER A 175 2.13 -2.45 8.50
C SER A 175 3.01 -1.67 7.52
N ALA A 176 3.04 -2.07 6.24
CA ALA A 176 3.79 -1.41 5.18
C ALA A 176 3.27 -0.01 4.82
N LYS A 177 2.02 0.31 5.17
CA LYS A 177 1.33 1.58 4.83
C LYS A 177 1.05 2.47 6.02
N ASN A 178 1.60 2.13 7.19
CA ASN A 178 1.42 2.89 8.43
C ASN A 178 -0.06 3.05 8.83
N HIS A 179 -0.82 1.96 8.79
CA HIS A 179 -2.23 1.95 9.17
C HIS A 179 -2.43 1.37 10.57
N ILE A 180 -1.93 2.08 11.59
CA ILE A 180 -2.07 1.68 12.99
C ILE A 180 -3.54 1.46 13.38
N SER A 181 -4.46 2.31 12.93
CA SER A 181 -5.90 2.15 13.19
C SER A 181 -6.49 0.84 12.65
N VAL A 182 -5.95 0.31 11.55
CA VAL A 182 -6.33 -1.02 11.03
C VAL A 182 -5.74 -2.13 11.90
N LEU A 183 -4.48 -1.98 12.34
CA LEU A 183 -3.84 -2.93 13.25
C LEU A 183 -4.56 -3.01 14.61
N ASP A 184 -4.96 -1.85 15.15
CA ASP A 184 -5.81 -1.74 16.35
C ASP A 184 -7.13 -2.47 16.14
N TRP A 185 -7.83 -2.21 15.03
CA TRP A 185 -9.09 -2.91 14.72
C TRP A 185 -8.90 -4.43 14.70
N TRP A 186 -7.89 -4.95 13.99
CA TRP A 186 -7.62 -6.39 13.94
C TRP A 186 -7.33 -6.97 15.33
N LYS A 187 -6.52 -6.29 16.13
CA LYS A 187 -6.19 -6.70 17.50
C LYS A 187 -7.42 -6.71 18.40
N GLU A 188 -8.25 -5.68 18.34
CA GLU A 188 -9.51 -5.60 19.08
C GLU A 188 -10.46 -6.73 18.68
N GLN A 189 -10.56 -7.02 17.37
CA GLN A 189 -11.43 -8.08 16.88
C GLN A 189 -10.93 -9.50 17.22
N SER A 190 -9.63 -9.69 17.46
CA SER A 190 -9.09 -10.98 17.88
C SER A 190 -9.26 -11.25 19.37
N ILE A 191 -9.23 -10.20 20.20
CA ILE A 191 -9.27 -10.31 21.66
C ILE A 191 -10.69 -10.17 22.21
N SER A 192 -11.43 -9.15 21.76
CA SER A 192 -12.66 -8.68 22.42
C SER A 192 -13.94 -9.00 21.64
N SER A 193 -13.85 -9.30 20.34
CA SER A 193 -15.04 -9.59 19.53
C SER A 193 -15.69 -10.93 19.91
N PRO A 194 -17.02 -11.05 19.84
CA PRO A 194 -17.71 -12.34 19.96
C PRO A 194 -17.20 -13.39 18.98
N HIS A 195 -16.71 -12.95 17.82
CA HIS A 195 -16.19 -13.81 16.75
C HIS A 195 -14.75 -14.28 16.99
N ARG A 196 -14.00 -13.61 17.89
CA ARG A 196 -12.56 -13.80 18.17
C ARG A 196 -11.76 -14.18 16.92
N LEU A 197 -11.58 -13.20 16.03
CA LEU A 197 -10.93 -13.42 14.75
C LEU A 197 -9.51 -13.97 14.94
N HIS A 198 -9.19 -15.01 14.18
CA HIS A 198 -7.83 -15.55 14.16
C HIS A 198 -6.93 -14.68 13.30
N LEU A 199 -5.91 -14.06 13.91
CA LEU A 199 -4.97 -13.22 13.18
C LEU A 199 -4.02 -14.08 12.34
N LYS A 200 -3.92 -13.75 11.05
CA LYS A 200 -2.93 -14.32 10.12
C LYS A 200 -1.74 -13.37 10.07
N ILE A 201 -0.84 -13.48 11.03
CA ILE A 201 0.32 -12.58 11.17
C ILE A 201 1.44 -13.09 10.25
N GLY A 202 1.68 -12.37 9.15
CA GLY A 202 2.79 -12.61 8.22
C GLY A 202 4.07 -11.87 8.59
N ARG A 203 4.82 -11.41 7.58
CA ARG A 203 6.11 -10.68 7.68
C ARG A 203 5.94 -9.20 8.08
N VAL A 204 5.16 -8.94 9.11
CA VAL A 204 4.74 -7.58 9.50
C VAL A 204 5.91 -6.66 9.88
N MET A 205 6.91 -7.22 10.57
CA MET A 205 8.13 -6.48 10.97
C MET A 205 9.04 -6.18 9.77
N ASP A 206 9.19 -7.13 8.85
CA ASP A 206 9.98 -6.94 7.63
C ASP A 206 9.36 -5.85 6.75
N MET A 207 8.02 -5.89 6.61
CA MET A 207 7.26 -4.92 5.82
C MET A 207 7.35 -3.50 6.40
N ALA A 208 7.17 -3.35 7.71
CA ALA A 208 7.31 -2.06 8.40
C ALA A 208 8.76 -1.53 8.31
N SER A 209 9.75 -2.41 8.45
CA SER A 209 11.18 -2.05 8.35
C SER A 209 11.55 -1.58 6.95
N THR A 210 11.05 -2.27 5.92
CA THR A 210 11.25 -1.89 4.51
C THR A 210 10.64 -0.53 4.20
N ALA A 211 9.43 -0.27 4.71
CA ALA A 211 8.70 0.97 4.47
C ALA A 211 9.29 2.17 5.24
N GLY A 212 9.91 1.92 6.40
CA GLY A 212 10.46 2.98 7.26
C GLY A 212 9.53 3.42 8.38
N HIS A 213 8.57 2.59 8.79
CA HIS A 213 7.52 2.95 9.75
C HIS A 213 7.89 2.51 11.17
N VAL A 214 8.65 3.34 11.87
CA VAL A 214 9.11 3.09 13.26
C VAL A 214 7.92 2.97 14.22
N GLU A 215 6.90 3.79 14.05
CA GLU A 215 5.66 3.79 14.81
C GLU A 215 4.90 2.45 14.72
N VAL A 216 4.95 1.77 13.58
CA VAL A 216 4.35 0.45 13.39
C VAL A 216 5.18 -0.63 14.07
N LEU A 217 6.51 -0.55 13.96
CA LEU A 217 7.42 -1.46 14.65
C LEU A 217 7.22 -1.39 16.17
N GLU A 218 7.13 -0.16 16.69
CA GLU A 218 6.82 0.13 18.09
C GLU A 218 5.46 -0.46 18.51
N TRP A 219 4.43 -0.28 17.66
CA TRP A 219 3.11 -0.85 17.91
C TRP A 219 3.17 -2.38 18.01
N TRP A 220 3.85 -3.05 17.08
CA TRP A 220 4.00 -4.51 17.11
C TRP A 220 4.74 -4.99 18.36
N ALA A 221 5.85 -4.35 18.72
CA ALA A 221 6.63 -4.67 19.92
C ALA A 221 5.78 -4.57 21.22
N HIS A 222 4.84 -3.63 21.29
CA HIS A 222 3.94 -3.45 22.45
C HIS A 222 2.58 -4.14 22.30
N SER A 223 2.31 -4.78 21.16
CA SER A 223 1.00 -5.34 20.84
C SER A 223 0.63 -6.54 21.71
N GLN A 224 1.62 -7.23 22.31
CA GLN A 224 1.47 -8.53 22.97
C GLN A 224 0.96 -9.65 22.04
N LEU A 225 1.05 -9.45 20.73
CA LEU A 225 0.78 -10.46 19.72
C LEU A 225 2.06 -11.26 19.44
N ASP A 226 1.92 -12.53 19.09
CA ASP A 226 3.04 -13.36 18.66
C ASP A 226 3.37 -13.05 17.19
N PHE A 227 4.51 -12.41 16.94
CA PHE A 227 5.00 -12.07 15.60
C PHE A 227 6.42 -12.60 15.40
N LYS A 228 6.77 -12.83 14.14
CA LYS A 228 8.10 -13.32 13.74
C LYS A 228 8.78 -12.31 12.83
N TYR A 229 10.11 -12.34 12.86
CA TYR A 229 10.98 -11.59 11.97
C TYR A 229 12.27 -12.38 11.76
N ASP A 230 12.97 -12.06 10.68
CA ASP A 230 14.25 -12.66 10.36
C ASP A 230 15.22 -11.57 9.86
N ARG A 231 16.36 -12.00 9.30
CA ARG A 231 17.39 -11.08 8.78
C ARG A 231 16.89 -10.11 7.70
N GLN A 232 15.76 -10.41 7.04
CA GLN A 232 15.21 -9.57 5.98
C GLN A 232 14.79 -8.19 6.50
N ALA A 233 14.41 -8.06 7.78
CA ALA A 233 14.04 -6.77 8.36
C ALA A 233 15.20 -5.75 8.31
N LEU A 234 16.38 -6.13 8.82
CA LEU A 234 17.58 -5.27 8.81
C LEU A 234 18.20 -5.16 7.43
N TYR A 235 18.14 -6.23 6.62
CA TYR A 235 18.58 -6.20 5.22
C TYR A 235 17.79 -5.18 4.40
N HIS A 236 16.46 -5.25 4.39
CA HIS A 236 15.64 -4.33 3.60
C HIS A 236 15.67 -2.90 4.11
N ALA A 237 15.74 -2.68 5.43
CA ALA A 237 15.98 -1.37 6.00
C ALA A 237 17.32 -0.79 5.47
N SER A 238 18.35 -1.63 5.36
CA SER A 238 19.65 -1.23 4.83
C SER A 238 19.61 -0.88 3.34
N CYS A 239 18.94 -1.68 2.50
CA CYS A 239 18.77 -1.38 1.08
C CYS A 239 18.02 -0.05 0.82
N HIS A 240 17.04 0.26 1.66
CA HIS A 240 16.15 1.41 1.45
C HIS A 240 16.58 2.67 2.23
N GLY A 241 17.78 2.69 2.81
CA GLY A 241 18.30 3.87 3.51
C GLY A 241 17.59 4.19 4.82
N LYS A 242 16.95 3.21 5.47
CA LYS A 242 16.08 3.42 6.64
C LYS A 242 16.88 3.44 7.94
N VAL A 243 17.75 4.44 8.11
CA VAL A 243 18.61 4.59 9.29
C VAL A 243 17.80 4.68 10.59
N GLU A 244 16.65 5.36 10.59
CA GLU A 244 15.80 5.47 11.78
C GLU A 244 15.24 4.11 12.22
N VAL A 245 14.91 3.23 11.27
CA VAL A 245 14.48 1.85 11.55
C VAL A 245 15.61 1.03 12.13
N LEU A 246 16.82 1.12 11.56
CA LEU A 246 18.00 0.42 12.10
C LEU A 246 18.30 0.87 13.54
N GLN A 247 18.21 2.18 13.78
CA GLN A 247 18.38 2.75 15.11
C GLN A 247 17.30 2.28 16.09
N TRP A 248 16.03 2.19 15.65
CA TRP A 248 14.96 1.63 16.45
C TRP A 248 15.22 0.17 16.80
N TRP A 249 15.59 -0.67 15.83
CA TRP A 249 15.92 -2.08 16.07
C TRP A 249 17.00 -2.22 17.14
N LEU A 250 18.08 -1.44 17.05
CA LEU A 250 19.17 -1.44 18.03
C LEU A 250 18.71 -1.07 19.45
N GLY A 251 17.73 -0.17 19.57
CA GLY A 251 17.16 0.28 20.85
C GLY A 251 15.96 -0.53 21.36
N SER A 252 15.35 -1.36 20.52
CA SER A 252 14.06 -2.03 20.79
C SER A 252 14.12 -3.10 21.89
N GLY A 253 15.30 -3.64 22.18
CA GLY A 253 15.49 -4.82 23.03
C GLY A 253 15.10 -6.15 22.37
N LEU A 254 14.67 -6.12 21.10
CA LEU A 254 14.49 -7.32 20.28
C LEU A 254 15.84 -7.92 19.87
N GLN A 255 15.86 -9.20 19.52
CA GLN A 255 17.05 -9.85 19.00
C GLN A 255 17.41 -9.25 17.64
N LEU A 256 18.66 -8.81 17.48
CA LEU A 256 19.16 -8.35 16.19
C LEU A 256 19.61 -9.55 15.36
N ILE A 257 18.95 -9.79 14.22
CA ILE A 257 19.27 -10.86 13.28
C ILE A 257 19.77 -10.22 11.98
N PHE A 258 21.05 -10.34 11.69
CA PHE A 258 21.66 -9.76 10.48
C PHE A 258 22.86 -10.60 10.03
N ASP A 259 23.27 -10.38 8.79
CA ASP A 259 24.49 -10.91 8.18
C ASP A 259 25.10 -9.88 7.22
N GLN A 260 26.17 -10.27 6.54
CA GLN A 260 26.89 -9.43 5.58
C GLN A 260 26.00 -8.87 4.46
N ASP A 261 24.84 -9.49 4.18
CA ASP A 261 23.93 -9.01 3.14
C ASP A 261 23.41 -7.60 3.45
N ALA A 262 23.35 -7.19 4.72
CA ALA A 262 22.96 -5.81 5.07
C ALA A 262 23.95 -4.78 4.49
N LEU A 263 25.25 -5.09 4.47
CA LEU A 263 26.29 -4.23 3.91
C LEU A 263 26.30 -4.28 2.38
N THR A 264 26.15 -5.46 1.79
CA THR A 264 26.09 -5.59 0.32
C THR A 264 24.82 -4.93 -0.22
N GLY A 265 23.69 -5.07 0.47
CA GLY A 265 22.42 -4.39 0.17
C GLY A 265 22.55 -2.87 0.23
N ALA A 266 23.09 -2.31 1.33
CA ALA A 266 23.36 -0.88 1.44
C ALA A 266 24.30 -0.37 0.32
N THR A 267 25.31 -1.16 -0.03
CA THR A 267 26.28 -0.84 -1.09
C THR A 267 25.62 -0.83 -2.47
N ARG A 268 24.90 -1.90 -2.83
CA ARG A 268 24.18 -2.05 -4.10
C ARG A 268 23.17 -0.93 -4.32
N HIS A 269 22.53 -0.46 -3.25
CA HIS A 269 21.53 0.61 -3.31
C HIS A 269 22.11 2.01 -3.05
N ASN A 270 23.44 2.17 -3.05
CA ASN A 270 24.14 3.44 -2.87
C ASN A 270 23.71 4.20 -1.59
N ARG A 271 23.74 3.51 -0.44
CA ARG A 271 23.31 3.99 0.89
C ARG A 271 24.49 4.22 1.84
N PRO A 272 25.37 5.21 1.60
CA PRO A 272 26.50 5.50 2.49
C PRO A 272 26.05 5.86 3.92
N GLU A 273 24.88 6.47 4.09
CA GLU A 273 24.31 6.79 5.40
C GLU A 273 24.02 5.55 6.26
N VAL A 274 23.65 4.43 5.62
CA VAL A 274 23.44 3.14 6.28
C VAL A 274 24.77 2.47 6.60
N LEU A 275 25.73 2.52 5.69
CA LEU A 275 27.08 1.99 5.92
C LEU A 275 27.74 2.69 7.12
N GLU A 276 27.63 4.01 7.17
CA GLU A 276 28.09 4.83 8.31
C GLU A 276 27.37 4.47 9.61
N TRP A 277 26.07 4.17 9.56
CA TRP A 277 25.33 3.70 10.73
C TRP A 277 25.84 2.34 11.21
N TRP A 278 26.03 1.37 10.30
CA TRP A 278 26.56 0.05 10.65
C TRP A 278 27.95 0.15 11.29
N ASP A 279 28.80 1.02 10.75
CA ASP A 279 30.14 1.31 11.28
C ASP A 279 30.09 1.87 12.72
N LYS A 280 29.16 2.79 12.98
CA LYS A 280 29.01 3.42 14.31
C LYS A 280 28.21 2.61 15.30
N SER A 281 27.46 1.62 14.84
CA SER A 281 26.52 0.85 15.67
C SER A 281 27.21 0.01 16.75
N GLY A 282 28.49 -0.34 16.55
CA GLY A 282 29.21 -1.30 17.39
C GLY A 282 28.74 -2.75 17.23
N LEU A 283 27.87 -3.04 16.26
CA LEU A 283 27.44 -4.39 15.94
C LEU A 283 28.58 -5.17 15.25
N PRO A 284 28.81 -6.44 15.59
CA PRO A 284 29.92 -7.23 15.02
C PRO A 284 29.60 -7.74 13.61
N ILE A 285 29.30 -6.82 12.68
CA ILE A 285 29.01 -7.16 11.29
C ILE A 285 30.31 -7.39 10.51
N GLN A 286 30.29 -8.41 9.65
CA GLN A 286 31.44 -8.82 8.86
C GLN A 286 31.15 -8.68 7.37
N TYR A 287 32.20 -8.55 6.57
CA TYR A 287 32.11 -8.51 5.11
C TYR A 287 33.33 -9.19 4.47
N ARG A 288 33.19 -9.56 3.20
CA ARG A 288 34.31 -9.94 2.33
C ARG A 288 34.43 -8.89 1.23
N MET A 289 35.66 -8.66 0.77
CA MET A 289 35.89 -7.64 -0.26
C MET A 289 35.16 -7.96 -1.56
N CYS A 290 35.21 -9.24 -1.96
CA CYS A 290 34.55 -9.70 -3.18
C CYS A 290 33.04 -9.41 -3.18
N ASP A 291 32.37 -9.56 -2.03
CA ASP A 291 30.92 -9.33 -1.94
C ASP A 291 30.59 -7.84 -2.05
N ILE A 292 31.46 -6.97 -1.51
CA ILE A 292 31.31 -5.51 -1.62
C ILE A 292 31.57 -5.04 -3.05
N GLU A 293 32.58 -5.61 -3.71
CA GLU A 293 32.90 -5.29 -5.09
C GLU A 293 31.80 -5.73 -6.04
N GLU A 294 31.32 -6.97 -5.92
CA GLU A 294 30.16 -7.47 -6.66
C GLU A 294 28.94 -6.56 -6.43
N ALA A 295 28.68 -6.14 -5.20
CA ALA A 295 27.59 -5.20 -4.90
C ALA A 295 27.78 -3.81 -5.54
N LEU A 296 29.02 -3.34 -5.70
CA LEU A 296 29.33 -2.08 -6.38
C LEU A 296 29.24 -2.20 -7.91
N GLU A 297 29.53 -3.36 -8.48
CA GLU A 297 29.31 -3.65 -9.91
C GLU A 297 27.82 -3.77 -10.23
N ASP A 298 27.05 -4.39 -9.34
CA ASP A 298 25.60 -4.54 -9.42
C ASP A 298 24.82 -3.29 -8.97
N ALA A 299 25.50 -2.16 -8.75
CA ALA A 299 24.88 -0.99 -8.14
C ALA A 299 23.68 -0.47 -8.95
N ILE A 300 22.58 -0.19 -8.26
CA ILE A 300 21.39 0.41 -8.85
C ILE A 300 21.62 1.92 -8.93
N GLY A 301 22.09 2.40 -10.08
CA GLY A 301 22.48 3.79 -10.30
C GLY A 301 23.98 3.93 -10.49
N ASP A 302 24.60 4.99 -9.96
CA ASP A 302 26.04 5.21 -10.10
C ASP A 302 26.89 4.52 -9.01
N GLY A 303 26.31 4.19 -7.85
CA GLY A 303 27.00 3.54 -6.72
C GLY A 303 28.16 4.35 -6.11
N GLU A 304 28.36 5.59 -6.56
CA GLU A 304 29.61 6.32 -6.33
C GLU A 304 29.74 6.76 -4.87
N ALA A 305 28.64 7.10 -4.21
CA ALA A 305 28.66 7.54 -2.82
C ALA A 305 29.05 6.37 -1.88
N ALA A 306 28.49 5.18 -2.09
CA ALA A 306 28.89 3.97 -1.38
C ALA A 306 30.35 3.59 -1.69
N ARG A 307 30.78 3.69 -2.96
CA ARG A 307 32.18 3.44 -3.35
C ARG A 307 33.15 4.38 -2.63
N GLN A 308 32.82 5.67 -2.57
CA GLN A 308 33.62 6.67 -1.85
C GLN A 308 33.69 6.38 -0.36
N TRP A 309 32.58 5.97 0.24
CA TRP A 309 32.55 5.57 1.64
C TRP A 309 33.50 4.39 1.92
N TRP A 310 33.44 3.32 1.10
CA TRP A 310 34.34 2.18 1.23
C TRP A 310 35.82 2.57 1.05
N LYS A 311 36.14 3.44 0.09
CA LYS A 311 37.51 3.98 -0.07
C LYS A 311 37.97 4.73 1.19
N GLN A 312 37.11 5.54 1.79
CA GLN A 312 37.41 6.27 3.03
C GLN A 312 37.61 5.33 4.22
N LYS A 313 36.93 4.18 4.24
CA LYS A 313 37.16 3.11 5.21
C LYS A 313 38.46 2.33 5.01
N GLY A 314 39.19 2.58 3.92
CA GLY A 314 40.47 1.93 3.65
C GLY A 314 40.32 0.60 2.91
N VAL A 315 39.18 0.36 2.26
CA VAL A 315 39.05 -0.73 1.30
C VAL A 315 39.94 -0.45 0.08
N ASP A 316 40.90 -1.36 -0.16
CA ASP A 316 41.74 -1.36 -1.35
C ASP A 316 41.17 -2.29 -2.42
N PHE A 317 40.65 -1.70 -3.51
CA PHE A 317 40.11 -2.42 -4.67
C PHE A 317 41.21 -3.00 -5.60
N ASN A 318 42.50 -2.80 -5.30
CA ASN A 318 43.62 -3.40 -6.06
C ASN A 318 44.30 -4.55 -5.30
N ALA A 319 43.72 -5.01 -4.19
CA ALA A 319 44.25 -6.10 -3.38
C ALA A 319 44.30 -7.44 -4.15
N ASN A 320 45.07 -8.42 -3.66
CA ASN A 320 45.18 -9.73 -4.31
C ASN A 320 44.01 -10.67 -3.96
N ASP A 321 43.79 -11.71 -4.79
CA ASP A 321 42.67 -12.68 -4.64
C ASP A 321 42.55 -13.32 -3.25
N THR A 322 43.66 -13.46 -2.51
CA THR A 322 43.65 -14.08 -1.17
C THR A 322 43.11 -13.11 -0.11
N GLU A 323 43.42 -11.83 -0.24
CA GLU A 323 42.87 -10.77 0.62
C GLU A 323 41.38 -10.53 0.33
N TRP A 324 40.94 -10.80 -0.90
CA TRP A 324 39.55 -10.59 -1.32
C TRP A 324 38.54 -11.53 -0.65
N MET A 325 38.92 -12.80 -0.46
CA MET A 325 38.03 -13.81 0.14
C MET A 325 38.05 -13.79 1.68
N LYS A 326 38.93 -12.98 2.29
CA LYS A 326 39.09 -12.94 3.74
C LYS A 326 37.92 -12.20 4.37
N LEU A 327 37.35 -12.82 5.40
CA LEU A 327 36.31 -12.22 6.23
C LEU A 327 36.90 -11.13 7.13
N GLN A 328 36.34 -9.94 7.10
CA GLN A 328 36.78 -8.76 7.85
C GLN A 328 35.64 -8.23 8.73
N SER A 329 35.97 -7.68 9.89
CA SER A 329 35.02 -6.93 10.73
C SER A 329 34.88 -5.52 10.17
N LEU A 330 33.67 -4.97 10.15
CA LEU A 330 33.47 -3.55 9.84
C LEU A 330 33.93 -2.65 10.99
N ASN A 331 33.69 -3.09 12.23
CA ASN A 331 33.91 -2.34 13.48
C ASN A 331 35.12 -2.82 14.26
#